data_AF-A0A8H5L9X9-F1
#
_entry.id   AF-A0A8H5L9X9-F1
#
_cell.length_a   1.000
_cell.length_b   1.000
_cell.length_c   1.000
_cell.angle_alpha   90.00
_cell.angle_beta   90.00
_cell.angle_gamma   90.00
#
_symmetry.space_group_name_H-M   'P 1'
#
loop_
_entity.id
_entity.type
_entity.pdbx_description
1 polymer ?
#
loop_
_entity_poly.entity_id
_entity_poly.type
_entity_poly.pdbx_seq_one_letter_code
_entity_poly.pdbx_strand_id
1 'polypeptide(L)'
;MAEIFGVVSGAIGVTAIFKQCVECFEYIQLGRHFSRDFGRCRLKLKIAKRRLARWGEAVSIDENPRLTVPEPDDTLAQEIKAILEEIVLLFQTINKSSKRYEIKAPKEDLECLGDENLEPVFQRLDAQWAKTSSPNQKKPSFVKKTAWALYDAKNFEKLIEQVSGFVDDLENLFPAEEANRRQLVQREVEDISDEESLVMLQQTAAGADQLLADAAKERVMFIYVRNYAREINGEEKTSIRLGNDWSDSALGAATGLKERTFNETDSVSAKGSSTVHVGNRYGSF
;
A
#
# COMPACT_ATOMS: atom_id res chain seq x y z
N MET A 1 7.29 18.04 29.70
CA MET A 1 7.55 18.13 28.25
C MET A 1 7.75 16.71 27.76
N ALA A 2 6.74 16.07 27.16
CA ALA A 2 6.90 14.69 26.69
C ALA A 2 7.76 14.69 25.42
N GLU A 3 8.93 14.04 25.48
CA GLU A 3 9.68 13.72 24.27
C GLU A 3 8.90 12.63 23.52
N ILE A 4 8.29 13.01 22.39
CA ILE A 4 7.47 12.12 21.55
C ILE A 4 8.31 10.94 21.02
N PHE A 5 9.61 11.15 20.94
CA PHE A 5 10.60 10.16 20.54
C PHE A 5 11.61 10.11 21.69
N GLY A 6 11.61 9.02 22.46
CA GLY A 6 12.62 8.83 23.50
C GLY A 6 14.02 8.90 22.89
N VAL A 7 15.00 9.31 23.68
CA VAL A 7 16.42 9.23 23.31
C VAL A 7 16.70 7.80 22.84
N VAL A 8 17.17 7.66 21.60
CA VAL A 8 17.72 6.39 21.10
C VAL A 8 18.94 6.10 21.96
N SER A 9 18.75 5.27 22.98
CA SER A 9 19.87 4.75 23.77
C SER A 9 20.41 3.51 23.06
N GLY A 10 21.73 3.33 23.04
CA GLY A 10 22.38 2.22 22.35
C GLY A 10 21.93 0.82 22.80
N ALA A 11 21.19 0.71 23.91
CA ALA A 11 20.67 -0.52 24.47
C ALA A 11 19.34 -1.02 23.84
N ILE A 12 18.74 -0.27 22.91
CA ILE A 12 17.50 -0.70 22.22
C ILE A 12 17.88 -1.62 21.04
N GLY A 13 17.24 -2.79 20.95
CA GLY A 13 17.42 -3.75 19.86
C GLY A 13 16.71 -3.33 18.57
N VAL A 14 17.14 -3.87 17.42
CA VAL A 14 16.64 -3.56 16.06
C VAL A 14 15.12 -3.63 15.98
N THR A 15 14.53 -4.73 16.48
CA THR A 15 13.08 -4.96 16.47
C THR A 15 12.30 -3.87 17.21
N ALA A 16 12.84 -3.33 18.30
CA ALA A 16 12.18 -2.28 19.08
C ALA A 16 12.26 -0.92 18.37
N ILE A 17 13.40 -0.59 17.74
CA ILE A 17 13.54 0.65 16.95
C ILE A 17 12.63 0.60 15.71
N PHE A 18 12.54 -0.56 15.05
CA PHE A 18 11.61 -0.76 13.94
C PHE A 18 10.15 -0.50 14.34
N LYS A 19 9.69 -1.09 15.45
CA LYS A 19 8.33 -0.86 15.97
C LYS A 19 8.11 0.62 16.25
N GLN A 20 9.09 1.29 16.86
CA GLN A 20 9.05 2.74 17.06
C GLN A 20 8.93 3.51 15.74
N CYS A 21 9.66 3.14 14.68
CA CYS A 21 9.55 3.80 13.37
C CYS A 21 8.15 3.68 12.78
N VAL A 22 7.55 2.48 12.83
CA VAL A 22 6.17 2.23 12.34
C VAL A 22 5.14 3.03 13.17
N GLU A 23 5.36 3.13 14.49
CA GLU A 23 4.53 3.93 15.39
C GLU A 23 4.58 5.43 15.11
N CYS A 24 5.72 5.96 14.66
CA CYS A 24 5.89 7.41 14.44
C CYS A 24 4.82 7.97 13.50
N PHE A 25 4.37 7.18 12.52
CA PHE A 25 3.31 7.55 11.58
C PHE A 25 1.94 7.73 12.24
N GLU A 26 1.62 6.99 13.31
CA GLU A 26 0.33 7.07 14.00
C GLU A 26 0.13 8.39 14.75
N TYR A 27 1.22 9.11 15.00
CA TYR A 27 1.17 10.38 15.73
C TYR A 27 1.07 11.60 14.82
N ILE A 28 1.08 11.42 13.50
CA ILE A 28 1.06 12.53 12.53
C ILE A 28 -0.37 12.93 12.22
N GLN A 29 -0.66 14.22 12.40
CA GLN A 29 -1.82 14.90 11.84
C GLN A 29 -1.39 15.79 10.67
N LEU A 30 -2.33 16.15 9.78
CA LEU A 30 -2.08 17.10 8.71
C LEU A 30 -2.83 18.40 9.02
N GLY A 31 -2.12 19.53 9.00
CA GLY A 31 -2.69 20.85 9.19
C GLY A 31 -3.62 21.25 8.03
N ARG A 32 -4.47 22.25 8.26
CA ARG A 32 -5.44 22.79 7.28
C ARG A 32 -4.86 23.20 5.92
N HIS A 33 -3.57 23.53 5.87
CA HIS A 33 -2.87 23.88 4.64
C HIS A 33 -2.86 22.73 3.62
N PHE A 34 -3.09 21.49 4.07
CA PHE A 34 -3.23 20.32 3.21
C PHE A 34 -4.65 20.12 2.65
N SER A 35 -5.63 20.97 2.96
CA SER A 35 -7.06 20.75 2.66
C SER A 35 -7.35 20.29 1.22
N ARG A 36 -6.69 20.90 0.23
CA ARG A 36 -6.88 20.55 -1.19
C ARG A 36 -6.32 19.16 -1.55
N ASP A 37 -5.24 18.75 -0.89
CA ASP A 37 -4.46 17.56 -1.22
C ASP A 37 -4.50 16.54 -0.06
N PHE A 38 -5.47 16.66 0.84
CA PHE A 38 -5.51 15.98 2.14
C PHE A 38 -5.55 14.47 1.98
N GLY A 39 -6.49 13.96 1.19
CA GLY A 39 -6.63 12.53 0.95
C GLY A 39 -5.38 11.91 0.35
N ARG A 40 -4.75 12.58 -0.62
CA ARG A 40 -3.48 12.12 -1.22
C ARG A 40 -2.33 12.13 -0.22
N CYS A 41 -2.19 13.18 0.58
CA CYS A 41 -1.10 13.30 1.56
C CYS A 41 -1.24 12.25 2.68
N ARG A 42 -2.45 12.06 3.18
CA ARG A 42 -2.76 11.00 4.15
C ARG A 42 -2.50 9.61 3.57
N LEU A 43 -2.89 9.39 2.31
CA LEU A 43 -2.63 8.11 1.63
C LEU A 43 -1.12 7.85 1.47
N LYS A 44 -0.31 8.85 1.11
CA LYS A 44 1.16 8.71 1.06
C LYS A 44 1.77 8.31 2.40
N LEU A 45 1.33 8.90 3.51
CA LEU A 45 1.79 8.50 4.86
C LEU A 45 1.45 7.03 5.15
N LYS A 46 0.25 6.60 4.79
CA LYS A 46 -0.18 5.20 4.95
C LYS A 46 0.64 4.24 4.09
N ILE A 47 0.94 4.62 2.85
CA ILE A 47 1.80 3.86 1.94
C ILE A 47 3.20 3.70 2.55
N ALA A 48 3.84 4.80 2.95
CA ALA A 48 5.18 4.76 3.55
C ALA A 48 5.22 3.88 4.82
N LYS A 49 4.22 4.02 5.70
CA LYS A 49 4.08 3.18 6.90
C LYS A 49 3.95 1.69 6.53
N ARG A 50 3.07 1.36 5.57
CA ARG A 50 2.85 -0.03 5.14
C ARG A 50 4.09 -0.62 4.49
N ARG A 51 4.77 0.13 3.63
CA ARG A 51 6.02 -0.30 3.01
C ARG A 51 7.07 -0.69 4.05
N LEU A 52 7.29 0.16 5.05
CA LEU A 52 8.17 -0.15 6.17
C LEU A 52 7.71 -1.39 6.93
N ALA A 53 6.41 -1.50 7.26
CA ALA A 53 5.86 -2.67 7.95
C ALA A 53 6.04 -3.96 7.15
N ARG A 54 5.85 -3.90 5.83
CA ARG A 54 6.00 -5.00 4.88
C ARG A 54 7.45 -5.48 4.79
N TRP A 55 8.42 -4.57 4.83
CA TRP A 55 9.83 -4.95 4.97
C TRP A 55 10.06 -5.78 6.24
N GLY A 56 9.55 -5.32 7.39
CA GLY A 56 9.70 -6.04 8.65
C GLY A 56 9.04 -7.43 8.66
N GLU A 57 7.89 -7.57 8.00
CA GLU A 57 7.22 -8.86 7.80
C GLU A 57 8.03 -9.78 6.86
N ALA A 58 8.57 -9.24 5.76
CA ALA A 58 9.36 -10.01 4.80
C ALA A 58 10.64 -10.59 5.42
N VAL A 59 11.32 -9.85 6.30
CA VAL A 59 12.54 -10.33 6.97
C VAL A 59 12.27 -11.08 8.29
N SER A 60 10.99 -11.31 8.62
CA SER A 60 10.54 -11.90 9.89
C SER A 60 11.21 -11.24 11.10
N ILE A 61 11.14 -9.90 11.20
CA ILE A 61 11.95 -9.11 12.14
C ILE A 61 11.80 -9.48 13.63
N ASP A 62 10.67 -10.06 14.02
CA ASP A 62 10.42 -10.53 15.39
C ASP A 62 11.01 -11.92 15.68
N GLU A 63 11.36 -12.69 14.65
CA GLU A 63 11.80 -14.09 14.74
C GLU A 63 13.23 -14.28 14.22
N ASN A 64 13.75 -13.34 13.43
CA ASN A 64 15.07 -13.43 12.82
C ASN A 64 16.17 -13.34 13.90
N PRO A 65 16.96 -14.41 14.13
CA PRO A 65 17.98 -14.43 15.17
C PRO A 65 19.03 -13.33 15.01
N ARG A 66 19.36 -12.97 13.76
CA ARG A 66 20.34 -11.90 13.45
C ARG A 66 19.84 -10.51 13.85
N LEU A 67 18.53 -10.32 14.04
CA LEU A 67 17.94 -9.01 14.38
C LEU A 67 17.45 -8.97 15.83
N THR A 68 17.07 -10.10 16.39
CA THR A 68 16.60 -10.23 17.78
C THR A 68 17.73 -10.40 18.78
N VAL A 69 18.75 -11.18 18.44
CA VAL A 69 19.94 -11.44 19.25
C VAL A 69 21.18 -11.46 18.33
N PRO A 70 21.55 -10.31 17.72
CA PRO A 70 22.71 -10.23 16.85
C PRO A 70 23.99 -10.61 17.60
N GLU A 71 24.92 -11.25 16.90
CA GLU A 71 26.30 -11.35 17.37
C GLU A 71 26.91 -9.94 17.49
N PRO A 72 27.83 -9.69 18.43
CA PRO A 72 28.39 -8.35 18.67
C PRO A 72 28.93 -7.65 17.40
N ASP A 73 29.47 -8.43 16.47
CA ASP A 73 30.11 -7.95 15.24
C ASP A 73 29.25 -8.18 13.98
N ASP A 74 27.94 -8.43 14.13
CA ASP A 74 27.04 -8.57 12.97
C ASP A 74 26.83 -7.20 12.28
N THR A 75 27.68 -6.94 11.29
CA THR A 75 27.68 -5.72 10.47
C THR A 75 26.33 -5.42 9.82
N LEU A 76 25.59 -6.45 9.40
CA LEU A 76 24.27 -6.29 8.80
C LEU A 76 23.27 -5.74 9.82
N ALA A 77 23.27 -6.31 11.03
CA ALA A 77 22.38 -5.86 12.10
C ALA A 77 22.71 -4.42 12.54
N GLN A 78 24.00 -4.06 12.56
CA GLN A 78 24.45 -2.70 12.85
C GLN A 78 24.00 -1.70 11.78
N GLU A 79 24.12 -2.06 10.50
CA GLU A 79 23.69 -1.21 9.39
C GLU A 79 22.17 -0.99 9.38
N ILE A 80 21.38 -2.06 9.57
CA ILE A 80 19.92 -1.96 9.73
C ILE A 80 19.56 -1.06 10.90
N LYS A 81 20.24 -1.23 12.03
CA LYS A 81 20.03 -0.40 13.22
C LYS A 81 20.25 1.07 12.89
N ALA A 82 21.36 1.40 12.24
CA ALA A 82 21.69 2.77 11.86
C ALA A 82 20.60 3.40 10.97
N ILE A 83 20.14 2.68 9.94
CA ILE A 83 19.08 3.19 9.04
C ILE A 83 17.76 3.43 9.81
N LEU A 84 17.37 2.53 10.70
CA LEU A 84 16.17 2.71 11.53
C LEU A 84 16.32 3.90 12.50
N GLU A 85 17.52 4.11 13.06
CA GLU A 85 17.80 5.27 13.90
C GLU A 85 17.73 6.60 13.11
N GLU A 86 18.16 6.60 11.84
CA GLU A 86 18.03 7.75 10.95
C GLU A 86 16.56 8.08 10.64
N ILE A 87 15.70 7.07 10.46
CA ILE A 87 14.25 7.26 10.36
C ILE A 87 13.70 7.94 11.63
N VAL A 88 14.07 7.46 12.83
CA VAL A 88 13.64 8.09 14.09
C VAL A 88 14.12 9.54 14.18
N LEU A 89 15.37 9.82 13.81
CA LEU A 89 15.95 11.15 13.82
C LEU A 89 15.23 12.10 12.84
N LEU A 90 14.79 11.60 11.69
CA LEU A 90 14.00 12.36 10.73
C LEU A 90 12.67 12.81 11.35
N PHE A 91 11.91 11.90 11.95
CA PHE A 91 10.67 12.23 12.65
C PHE A 91 10.90 13.24 13.78
N GLN A 92 11.97 13.08 14.57
CA GLN A 92 12.35 14.04 15.61
C GLN A 92 12.63 15.43 15.04
N THR A 93 13.38 15.50 13.94
CA THR A 93 13.77 16.74 13.29
C THR A 93 12.55 17.51 12.77
N ILE A 94 11.63 16.79 12.13
CA ILE A 94 10.42 17.37 11.57
C ILE A 94 9.46 17.81 12.69
N ASN A 95 9.27 17.00 13.74
CA ASN A 95 8.48 17.40 14.91
C ASN A 95 9.06 18.64 15.61
N LYS A 96 10.39 18.75 15.75
CA LYS A 96 11.03 19.99 16.24
C LYS A 96 10.68 21.18 15.35
N SER A 97 10.55 20.99 14.04
CA SER A 97 10.07 22.03 13.13
C SER A 97 8.60 22.39 13.36
N SER A 98 7.72 21.39 13.54
CA SER A 98 6.31 21.60 13.91
C SER A 98 6.19 22.46 15.16
N LYS A 99 6.87 22.07 16.25
CA LYS A 99 6.82 22.81 17.52
C LYS A 99 7.30 24.26 17.38
N ARG A 100 8.30 24.52 16.54
CA ARG A 100 8.77 25.90 16.27
C ARG A 100 7.73 26.71 15.50
N TYR A 101 6.97 26.06 14.61
CA TYR A 101 5.87 26.69 13.89
C TYR A 101 4.71 27.01 14.83
N GLU A 102 4.31 26.05 15.68
CA GLU A 102 3.23 26.19 16.68
C GLU A 102 3.42 27.38 17.63
N ILE A 103 4.66 27.73 17.96
CA ILE A 103 4.98 28.89 18.83
C ILE A 103 4.60 30.22 18.15
N LYS A 104 4.68 30.30 16.81
CA LYS A 104 4.61 31.55 16.05
C LYS A 104 3.31 31.71 15.26
N ALA A 105 2.67 30.61 14.92
CA ALA A 105 1.50 30.62 14.05
C ALA A 105 0.23 31.07 14.79
N PRO A 106 -0.70 31.76 14.09
CA PRO A 106 -2.00 32.09 14.65
C PRO A 106 -2.83 30.81 14.86
N LYS A 107 -3.84 30.88 15.73
CA LYS A 107 -4.63 29.70 16.12
C LYS A 107 -5.35 29.06 14.94
N GLU A 108 -5.84 29.87 13.99
CA GLU A 108 -6.54 29.35 12.82
C GLU A 108 -5.62 28.45 12.00
N ASP A 109 -4.33 28.78 11.88
CA ASP A 109 -3.34 28.04 11.09
C ASP A 109 -2.90 26.71 11.73
N LEU A 110 -3.28 26.48 12.99
CA LEU A 110 -2.97 25.27 13.75
C LEU A 110 -4.06 24.19 13.67
N GLU A 111 -5.19 24.51 13.04
CA GLU A 111 -6.27 23.56 12.78
C GLU A 111 -5.75 22.36 11.98
N CYS A 112 -6.15 21.16 12.40
CA CYS A 112 -5.80 19.90 11.75
C CYS A 112 -7.02 19.31 11.07
N LEU A 113 -6.77 18.61 9.97
CA LEU A 113 -7.80 17.96 9.16
C LEU A 113 -8.13 16.58 9.74
N GLY A 114 -9.42 16.27 9.76
CA GLY A 114 -9.98 15.01 10.26
C GLY A 114 -10.61 14.16 9.17
N ASP A 115 -11.26 13.06 9.57
CA ASP A 115 -11.96 12.14 8.66
C ASP A 115 -13.11 12.83 7.91
N GLU A 116 -13.72 13.85 8.52
CA GLU A 116 -14.77 14.69 7.93
C GLU A 116 -14.30 15.48 6.70
N ASN A 117 -13.00 15.72 6.57
CA ASN A 117 -12.41 16.42 5.43
C ASN A 117 -12.03 15.48 4.28
N LEU A 118 -12.16 14.16 4.48
CA LEU A 118 -11.69 13.16 3.54
C LEU A 118 -12.71 12.90 2.43
N GLU A 119 -12.26 12.91 1.18
CA GLU A 119 -13.13 12.63 0.04
C GLU A 119 -13.60 11.16 0.02
N PRO A 120 -14.81 10.87 -0.52
CA PRO A 120 -15.40 9.53 -0.46
C PRO A 120 -14.54 8.40 -1.01
N VAL A 121 -13.72 8.67 -2.04
CA VAL A 121 -12.80 7.66 -2.61
C VAL A 121 -11.75 7.21 -1.60
N PHE A 122 -11.15 8.12 -0.84
CA PHE A 122 -10.17 7.78 0.17
C PHE A 122 -10.81 7.10 1.38
N GLN A 123 -12.05 7.46 1.74
CA GLN A 123 -12.80 6.75 2.79
C GLN A 123 -13.05 5.28 2.40
N ARG A 124 -13.46 5.03 1.15
CA ARG A 124 -13.66 3.67 0.63
C ARG A 124 -12.37 2.88 0.57
N LEU A 125 -11.28 3.50 0.09
CA LEU A 125 -9.96 2.88 0.07
C LEU A 125 -9.53 2.51 1.48
N ASP A 126 -9.67 3.43 2.45
CA ASP A 126 -9.32 3.19 3.85
C ASP A 126 -10.08 2.01 4.46
N ALA A 127 -11.39 1.93 4.22
CA ALA A 127 -12.23 0.84 4.70
C ALA A 127 -11.88 -0.52 4.08
N GLN A 128 -11.52 -0.56 2.79
CA GLN A 128 -11.10 -1.79 2.13
C GLN A 128 -9.71 -2.21 2.60
N TRP A 129 -8.78 -1.28 2.65
CA TRP A 129 -7.39 -1.57 2.99
C TRP A 129 -7.22 -1.99 4.45
N ALA A 130 -8.11 -1.53 5.33
CA ALA A 130 -8.16 -1.98 6.73
C ALA A 130 -8.39 -3.49 6.85
N LYS A 131 -9.18 -4.10 5.95
CA LYS A 131 -9.48 -5.55 5.95
C LYS A 131 -8.25 -6.39 5.64
N THR A 132 -7.35 -5.83 4.85
CA THR A 132 -6.16 -6.49 4.32
C THR A 132 -4.94 -6.37 5.25
N SER A 133 -5.10 -5.73 6.41
CA SER A 133 -4.01 -5.58 7.37
C SER A 133 -3.69 -6.94 7.98
N SER A 134 -2.44 -7.40 7.86
CA SER A 134 -2.00 -8.68 8.41
C SER A 134 -2.38 -8.79 9.89
N PRO A 135 -2.85 -9.95 10.40
CA PRO A 135 -3.17 -10.13 11.82
C PRO A 135 -1.97 -9.83 12.74
N ASN A 136 -0.75 -9.90 12.20
CA ASN A 136 0.49 -9.58 12.91
C ASN A 136 0.72 -8.07 13.06
N GLN A 137 0.04 -7.24 12.27
CA GLN A 137 -0.16 -5.82 12.57
C GLN A 137 -1.25 -5.64 13.66
N LYS A 138 -1.20 -6.43 14.73
CA LYS A 138 -2.02 -6.18 15.91
C LYS A 138 -1.78 -4.74 16.30
N LYS A 139 -2.83 -3.92 16.32
CA LYS A 139 -2.80 -2.55 16.85
C LYS A 139 -2.08 -2.64 18.17
N PRO A 140 -0.83 -2.20 18.22
CA PRO A 140 -0.09 -2.38 19.43
C PRO A 140 -0.70 -1.46 20.48
N SER A 141 -0.92 -1.99 21.69
CA SER A 141 -1.49 -1.23 22.79
C SER A 141 -0.43 -0.27 23.33
N PHE A 142 -0.14 0.78 22.58
CA PHE A 142 0.88 1.73 22.95
C PHE A 142 0.32 2.89 23.73
N VAL A 143 1.12 3.34 24.69
CA VAL A 143 0.88 4.49 25.55
C VAL A 143 0.48 5.68 24.67
N LYS A 144 -0.56 6.41 25.07
CA LYS A 144 -1.02 7.65 24.40
C LYS A 144 0.13 8.67 24.36
N LYS A 145 1.01 8.58 23.36
CA LYS A 145 1.94 9.67 23.02
C LYS A 145 1.12 10.79 22.38
N THR A 146 1.57 12.03 22.60
CA THR A 146 0.91 13.22 22.08
C THR A 146 1.02 13.23 20.56
N ALA A 147 -0.12 13.28 19.86
CA ALA A 147 -0.12 13.53 18.43
C ALA A 147 0.49 14.92 18.14
N TRP A 148 1.08 15.07 16.96
CA TRP A 148 1.68 16.31 16.46
C TRP A 148 1.32 16.48 14.97
N ALA A 149 1.45 17.67 14.43
CA ALA A 149 0.95 17.97 13.09
C ALA A 149 2.06 18.35 12.10
N LEU A 150 1.89 17.99 10.83
CA LEU A 150 2.63 18.58 9.72
C LEU A 150 1.82 19.77 9.22
N TYR A 151 2.44 20.95 9.21
CA TYR A 151 1.78 22.20 8.78
C TYR A 151 2.17 22.64 7.37
N ASP A 152 3.28 22.12 6.83
CA ASP A 152 3.83 22.56 5.55
C ASP A 152 4.20 21.39 4.63
N ALA A 153 3.98 21.59 3.33
CA ALA A 153 4.24 20.59 2.30
C ALA A 153 5.72 20.18 2.22
N LYS A 154 6.65 21.10 2.52
CA LYS A 154 8.09 20.82 2.43
C LYS A 154 8.54 19.76 3.44
N ASN A 155 8.12 19.87 4.69
CA ASN A 155 8.40 18.85 5.71
C ASN A 155 7.70 17.54 5.41
N PHE A 156 6.50 17.59 4.85
CA PHE A 156 5.77 16.40 4.41
C PHE A 156 6.50 15.67 3.27
N GLU A 157 6.89 16.37 2.21
CA GLU A 157 7.61 15.81 1.07
C GLU A 157 8.95 15.22 1.50
N LYS A 158 9.71 15.96 2.33
CA LYS A 158 10.96 15.48 2.92
C LYS A 158 10.76 14.19 3.71
N LEU A 159 9.68 14.09 4.51
CA LEU A 159 9.39 12.88 5.28
C LEU A 159 9.17 11.68 4.36
N ILE A 160 8.31 11.83 3.35
CA ILE A 160 7.97 10.74 2.43
C ILE A 160 9.20 10.31 1.63
N GLU A 161 9.92 11.26 1.03
CA GLU A 161 11.09 10.99 0.20
C GLU A 161 12.20 10.27 0.99
N GLN A 162 12.56 10.79 2.17
CA GLN A 162 13.64 10.20 2.95
C GLN A 162 13.26 8.86 3.55
N VAL A 163 12.03 8.68 4.06
CA VAL A 163 11.61 7.36 4.55
C VAL A 163 11.56 6.34 3.41
N SER A 164 11.07 6.71 2.23
CA SER A 164 11.10 5.81 1.06
C SER A 164 12.53 5.41 0.72
N GLY A 165 13.49 6.34 0.70
CA GLY A 165 14.91 6.03 0.48
C GLY A 165 15.51 5.12 1.54
N PHE A 166 15.23 5.37 2.82
CA PHE A 166 15.68 4.47 3.90
C PHE A 166 15.08 3.07 3.78
N VAL A 167 13.83 2.95 3.34
CA VAL A 167 13.22 1.64 3.10
C VAL A 167 13.83 0.97 1.87
N ASP A 168 14.21 1.71 0.83
CA ASP A 168 14.98 1.17 -0.30
C ASP A 168 16.31 0.56 0.20
N ASP A 169 17.04 1.29 1.06
CA ASP A 169 18.30 0.81 1.64
C ASP A 169 18.08 -0.46 2.47
N LEU A 170 17.05 -0.50 3.32
CA LEU A 170 16.68 -1.68 4.10
C LEU A 170 16.29 -2.89 3.22
N GLU A 171 15.59 -2.66 2.10
CA GLU A 171 15.22 -3.71 1.14
C GLU A 171 16.43 -4.25 0.38
N ASN A 172 17.40 -3.39 0.06
CA ASN A 172 18.65 -3.75 -0.62
C ASN A 172 19.58 -4.61 0.23
N LEU A 173 19.48 -4.52 1.57
CA LEU A 173 20.18 -5.40 2.51
C LEU A 173 19.63 -6.84 2.53
N PHE A 174 18.40 -7.06 2.02
CA PHE A 174 17.76 -8.38 1.91
C PHE A 174 17.19 -8.61 0.50
N PRO A 175 18.05 -8.79 -0.53
CA PRO A 175 17.60 -8.99 -1.90
C PRO A 175 16.84 -10.31 -2.07
N ALA A 176 17.20 -11.35 -1.29
CA ALA A 176 16.52 -12.65 -1.32
C ALA A 176 15.03 -12.58 -0.96
N GLU A 177 14.62 -11.55 -0.22
CA GLU A 177 13.23 -11.37 0.24
C GLU A 177 12.33 -10.67 -0.80
N GLU A 178 12.83 -10.36 -2.00
CA GLU A 178 12.03 -9.67 -3.03
C GLU A 178 10.75 -10.45 -3.40
N ALA A 179 10.85 -11.78 -3.53
CA ALA A 179 9.70 -12.62 -3.84
C ALA A 179 8.65 -12.58 -2.73
N ASN A 180 9.08 -12.60 -1.47
CA ASN A 180 8.19 -12.49 -0.30
C ASN A 180 7.54 -11.11 -0.24
N ARG A 181 8.29 -10.03 -0.49
CA ARG A 181 7.74 -8.67 -0.60
C ARG A 181 6.67 -8.60 -1.69
N ARG A 182 6.92 -9.15 -2.89
CA ARG A 182 5.93 -9.21 -3.99
C ARG A 182 4.64 -9.90 -3.57
N GLN A 183 4.73 -11.04 -2.88
CA GLN A 183 3.55 -11.74 -2.39
C GLN A 183 2.77 -10.93 -1.34
N LEU A 184 3.47 -10.27 -0.41
CA LEU A 184 2.84 -9.43 0.61
C LEU A 184 2.06 -8.28 -0.04
N VAL A 185 2.63 -7.63 -1.05
CA VAL A 185 1.94 -6.54 -1.78
C VAL A 185 0.69 -7.02 -2.50
N GLN A 186 0.75 -8.19 -3.14
CA GLN A 186 -0.42 -8.73 -3.83
C GLN A 186 -1.57 -8.98 -2.84
N ARG A 187 -1.25 -9.47 -1.63
CA ARG A 187 -2.23 -9.56 -0.55
C ARG A 187 -2.78 -8.18 -0.20
N GLU A 188 -1.92 -7.16 -0.01
CA GLU A 188 -2.32 -5.78 0.35
C GLU A 188 -3.36 -5.14 -0.57
N VAL A 189 -3.46 -5.56 -1.84
CA VAL A 189 -4.43 -5.04 -2.83
C VAL A 189 -5.57 -6.00 -3.15
N GLU A 190 -5.56 -7.22 -2.62
CA GLU A 190 -6.48 -8.29 -2.99
C GLU A 190 -7.95 -7.94 -2.74
N ASP A 191 -8.24 -7.34 -1.57
CA ASP A 191 -9.59 -6.98 -1.15
C ASP A 191 -10.10 -5.66 -1.75
N ILE A 192 -9.22 -4.89 -2.41
CA ILE A 192 -9.61 -3.65 -3.07
C ILE A 192 -10.33 -4.01 -4.36
N SER A 193 -11.59 -3.58 -4.45
CA SER A 193 -12.56 -4.12 -5.40
C SER A 193 -13.17 -3.09 -6.34
N ASP A 194 -12.83 -1.82 -6.18
CA ASP A 194 -13.21 -0.75 -7.09
C ASP A 194 -11.99 -0.17 -7.80
N GLU A 195 -12.18 0.11 -9.08
CA GLU A 195 -11.13 0.66 -9.94
C GLU A 195 -10.65 2.02 -9.46
N GLU A 196 -11.56 2.91 -9.07
CA GLU A 196 -11.22 4.28 -8.68
C GLU A 196 -10.22 4.29 -7.51
N SER A 197 -10.45 3.47 -6.48
CA SER A 197 -9.53 3.32 -5.35
C SER A 197 -8.18 2.72 -5.75
N LEU A 198 -8.16 1.73 -6.67
CA LEU A 198 -6.91 1.15 -7.16
C LEU A 198 -6.10 2.13 -8.01
N VAL A 199 -6.75 2.88 -8.89
CA VAL A 199 -6.09 3.93 -9.69
C VAL A 199 -5.54 5.01 -8.76
N MET A 200 -6.30 5.41 -7.74
CA MET A 200 -5.82 6.37 -6.75
C MET A 200 -4.63 5.83 -5.95
N LEU A 201 -4.68 4.56 -5.54
CA LEU A 201 -3.58 3.89 -4.85
C LEU A 201 -2.34 3.82 -5.73
N GLN A 202 -2.48 3.38 -6.98
CA GLN A 202 -1.41 3.31 -7.98
C GLN A 202 -0.72 4.68 -8.15
N GLN A 203 -1.49 5.72 -8.44
CA GLN A 203 -0.97 7.07 -8.68
C GLN A 203 -0.26 7.64 -7.45
N THR A 204 -0.75 7.33 -6.25
CA THR A 204 -0.20 7.87 -5.01
C THR A 204 1.05 7.11 -4.56
N ALA A 205 1.10 5.80 -4.82
CA ALA A 205 2.24 4.94 -4.52
C ALA A 205 3.42 5.17 -5.48
N ALA A 206 3.16 5.66 -6.69
CA ALA A 206 4.21 6.01 -7.66
C ALA A 206 5.25 6.97 -7.03
N GLY A 207 6.50 6.50 -6.97
CA GLY A 207 7.63 7.24 -6.39
C GLY A 207 7.87 7.05 -4.88
N ALA A 208 6.93 6.44 -4.14
CA ALA A 208 7.12 6.12 -2.72
C ALA A 208 7.18 4.60 -2.45
N ASP A 209 6.42 3.83 -3.22
CA ASP A 209 6.35 2.36 -3.19
C ASP A 209 5.98 1.83 -4.58
N GLN A 210 7.00 1.61 -5.42
CA GLN A 210 6.79 1.16 -6.80
C GLN A 210 6.15 -0.22 -6.86
N LEU A 211 6.49 -1.11 -5.93
CA LEU A 211 5.96 -2.46 -5.86
C LEU A 211 4.44 -2.44 -5.67
N LEU A 212 3.95 -1.58 -4.78
CA LEU A 212 2.52 -1.36 -4.55
C LEU A 212 1.84 -0.69 -5.74
N ALA A 213 2.50 0.27 -6.38
CA ALA A 213 1.96 0.91 -7.58
C ALA A 213 1.74 -0.13 -8.70
N ASP A 214 2.70 -1.01 -8.93
CA ASP A 214 2.61 -2.07 -9.94
C ASP A 214 1.52 -3.08 -9.60
N ALA A 215 1.44 -3.54 -8.35
CA ALA A 215 0.40 -4.47 -7.92
C ALA A 215 -1.01 -3.86 -8.01
N ALA A 216 -1.18 -2.58 -7.65
CA ALA A 216 -2.45 -1.89 -7.81
C ALA A 216 -2.86 -1.80 -9.29
N LYS A 217 -1.90 -1.50 -10.18
CA LYS A 217 -2.11 -1.47 -11.63
C LYS A 217 -2.50 -2.85 -12.19
N GLU A 218 -1.81 -3.90 -11.78
CA GLU A 218 -2.15 -5.28 -12.14
C GLU A 218 -3.55 -5.63 -11.64
N ARG A 219 -3.88 -5.25 -10.40
CA ARG A 219 -5.20 -5.50 -9.82
C ARG A 219 -6.32 -4.81 -10.60
N VAL A 220 -6.11 -3.60 -11.12
CA VAL A 220 -7.09 -2.92 -12.00
C VAL A 220 -7.42 -3.82 -13.19
N MET A 221 -6.43 -4.45 -13.82
CA MET A 221 -6.65 -5.34 -14.97
C MET A 221 -7.51 -6.56 -14.62
N PHE A 222 -7.48 -7.02 -13.36
CA PHE A 222 -8.31 -8.14 -12.88
C PHE A 222 -9.71 -7.72 -12.41
N ILE A 223 -9.97 -6.44 -12.15
CA ILE A 223 -11.32 -5.96 -11.84
C ILE A 223 -12.20 -5.96 -13.10
N TYR A 224 -11.59 -5.68 -14.24
CA TYR A 224 -12.29 -5.73 -15.51
C TYR A 224 -12.55 -7.17 -15.94
N VAL A 225 -13.82 -7.46 -16.26
CA VAL A 225 -14.15 -8.62 -17.09
C VAL A 225 -13.42 -8.45 -18.42
N ARG A 226 -12.50 -9.37 -18.72
CA ARG A 226 -11.72 -9.32 -19.94
C ARG A 226 -11.80 -10.67 -20.66
N ASN A 227 -12.26 -10.61 -21.90
CA ASN A 227 -12.22 -11.70 -22.85
C ASN A 227 -11.30 -11.25 -23.98
N TYR A 228 -10.18 -11.94 -24.14
CA TYR A 228 -9.13 -11.54 -25.08
C TYR A 228 -8.66 -12.71 -25.93
N ALA A 229 -8.51 -12.46 -27.23
CA ALA A 229 -7.87 -13.37 -28.17
C ALA A 229 -6.89 -12.57 -29.03
N ARG A 230 -5.61 -12.96 -29.05
CA ARG A 230 -4.61 -12.28 -29.88
C ARG A 230 -4.81 -12.62 -31.36
N GLU A 231 -5.07 -13.89 -31.69
CA GLU A 231 -5.36 -14.33 -33.05
C GLU A 231 -6.41 -15.46 -33.08
N ILE A 232 -7.41 -15.37 -33.96
CA ILE A 232 -8.36 -16.45 -34.23
C ILE A 232 -8.48 -16.64 -35.73
N ASN A 233 -8.05 -17.81 -36.21
CA ASN A 233 -8.11 -18.21 -37.61
C ASN A 233 -9.23 -19.25 -37.80
N GLY A 234 -10.30 -18.83 -38.48
CA GLY A 234 -11.42 -19.71 -38.85
C GLY A 234 -11.43 -20.02 -40.34
N GLU A 235 -11.47 -21.29 -40.71
CA GLU A 235 -11.67 -21.74 -42.08
C GLU A 235 -13.10 -22.30 -42.27
N GLU A 236 -13.60 -22.24 -43.51
CA GLU A 236 -14.91 -22.78 -43.92
C GLU A 236 -16.13 -22.17 -43.18
N LYS A 237 -16.81 -22.96 -42.32
CA LYS A 237 -18.02 -22.56 -41.59
C LYS A 237 -17.72 -22.42 -40.10
N THR A 238 -16.85 -21.46 -39.77
CA THR A 238 -16.47 -21.19 -38.38
C THR A 238 -17.29 -20.03 -37.79
N SER A 239 -17.88 -20.22 -36.61
CA SER A 239 -18.50 -19.17 -35.80
C SER A 239 -17.57 -18.78 -34.66
N ILE A 240 -17.32 -17.48 -34.48
CA ILE A 240 -16.42 -16.96 -33.44
C ILE A 240 -17.21 -16.05 -32.51
N ARG A 241 -17.13 -16.32 -31.20
CA ARG A 241 -17.73 -15.51 -30.13
C ARG A 241 -16.62 -15.10 -29.17
N LEU A 242 -16.45 -13.80 -28.96
CA LEU A 242 -15.53 -13.23 -27.98
C LEU A 242 -16.35 -12.37 -27.02
N GLY A 243 -16.40 -12.75 -25.75
CA GLY A 243 -17.26 -12.11 -24.77
C GLY A 243 -18.08 -13.10 -23.95
N ASN A 244 -18.74 -12.61 -22.90
CA ASN A 244 -19.62 -13.44 -22.10
C ASN A 244 -21.01 -13.51 -22.70
N ASP A 245 -21.56 -14.70 -22.72
CA ASP A 245 -22.92 -14.98 -23.14
C ASP A 245 -23.82 -15.14 -21.91
N TRP A 246 -25.00 -14.56 -21.99
CA TRP A 246 -26.02 -14.63 -20.94
C TRP A 246 -27.33 -15.15 -21.51
N SER A 247 -27.93 -16.15 -20.89
CA SER A 247 -29.31 -16.53 -21.20
C SER A 247 -30.27 -15.51 -20.60
N ASP A 248 -31.49 -15.42 -21.15
CA ASP A 248 -32.54 -14.54 -20.62
C ASP A 248 -32.85 -14.82 -19.13
N SER A 249 -32.78 -16.10 -18.73
CA SER A 249 -32.96 -16.52 -17.33
C SER A 249 -31.80 -16.11 -16.42
N ALA A 250 -30.57 -16.04 -16.95
CA ALA A 250 -29.40 -15.61 -16.19
C ALA A 250 -29.37 -14.08 -16.03
N LEU A 251 -29.81 -13.32 -17.03
CA LEU A 251 -29.90 -11.85 -16.98
C LEU A 251 -30.77 -11.35 -15.81
N GLY A 252 -31.90 -12.02 -15.56
CA GLY A 252 -32.77 -11.70 -14.43
C GLY A 252 -32.16 -11.97 -13.05
N ALA A 253 -31.22 -12.91 -12.96
CA ALA A 253 -30.49 -13.26 -11.73
C ALA A 253 -29.14 -12.51 -11.59
N ALA A 254 -28.68 -11.84 -12.65
CA ALA A 254 -27.36 -11.21 -12.73
C ALA A 254 -27.26 -9.87 -11.99
N THR A 255 -28.36 -9.28 -11.54
CA THR A 255 -28.36 -8.02 -10.81
C THR A 255 -27.54 -8.15 -9.52
N GLY A 256 -26.34 -7.54 -9.51
CA GLY A 256 -25.40 -7.60 -8.39
C GLY A 256 -24.28 -8.64 -8.53
N LEU A 257 -24.21 -9.39 -9.64
CA LEU A 257 -23.08 -10.27 -9.90
C LEU A 257 -21.81 -9.44 -10.14
N LYS A 258 -20.83 -9.56 -9.24
CA LYS A 258 -19.48 -9.00 -9.45
C LYS A 258 -18.69 -9.97 -10.31
N GLU A 259 -18.98 -10.00 -11.61
CA GLU A 259 -18.19 -10.78 -12.55
C GLU A 259 -16.76 -10.21 -12.62
N ARG A 260 -15.76 -11.09 -12.56
CA ARG A 260 -14.32 -10.73 -12.55
C ARG A 260 -13.52 -11.65 -13.46
N THR A 261 -14.16 -12.24 -14.46
CA THR A 261 -13.51 -13.29 -15.24
C THR A 261 -12.55 -12.72 -16.25
N PHE A 262 -11.39 -13.37 -16.32
CA PHE A 262 -10.36 -13.15 -17.29
C PHE A 262 -10.22 -14.40 -18.16
N ASN A 263 -10.64 -14.32 -19.42
CA ASN A 263 -10.44 -15.36 -20.42
C ASN A 263 -9.45 -14.85 -21.47
N GLU A 264 -8.33 -15.55 -21.62
CA GLU A 264 -7.27 -15.18 -22.57
C GLU A 264 -6.88 -16.38 -23.42
N THR A 265 -6.68 -16.13 -24.71
CA THR A 265 -6.06 -17.08 -25.63
C THR A 265 -5.11 -16.34 -26.58
N ASP A 266 -3.93 -16.92 -26.81
CA ASP A 266 -2.96 -16.33 -27.74
C ASP A 266 -3.33 -16.64 -29.20
N SER A 267 -3.53 -17.91 -29.57
CA SER A 267 -3.90 -18.27 -30.94
C SER A 267 -4.88 -19.43 -30.97
N VAL A 268 -5.99 -19.28 -31.69
CA VAL A 268 -6.95 -20.35 -31.96
C VAL A 268 -7.05 -20.61 -33.45
N SER A 269 -6.95 -21.87 -33.88
CA SER A 269 -7.25 -22.28 -35.25
C SER A 269 -8.43 -23.25 -35.25
N ALA A 270 -9.44 -22.93 -36.05
CA ALA A 270 -10.65 -23.72 -36.21
C ALA A 270 -10.91 -23.99 -37.70
N LYS A 271 -11.26 -25.24 -38.03
CA LYS A 271 -11.55 -25.68 -39.40
C LYS A 271 -12.91 -26.39 -39.44
N GLY A 272 -13.52 -26.50 -40.62
CA GLY A 272 -14.80 -27.17 -40.78
C GLY A 272 -15.97 -26.40 -40.18
N SER A 273 -17.01 -27.13 -39.76
CA SER A 273 -18.17 -26.57 -39.06
C SER A 273 -17.89 -26.43 -37.56
N SER A 274 -17.15 -25.39 -37.19
CA SER A 274 -16.64 -25.18 -35.82
C SER A 274 -17.22 -23.94 -35.15
N THR A 275 -17.32 -23.96 -33.81
CA THR A 275 -17.64 -22.78 -33.01
C THR A 275 -16.54 -22.55 -31.99
N VAL A 276 -15.94 -21.35 -32.03
CA VAL A 276 -14.96 -20.88 -31.05
C VAL A 276 -15.66 -19.89 -30.13
N HIS A 277 -15.62 -20.14 -28.82
CA HIS A 277 -16.10 -19.19 -27.82
C HIS A 277 -15.01 -18.92 -26.80
N VAL A 278 -14.62 -17.65 -26.68
CA VAL A 278 -13.68 -17.14 -25.68
C VAL A 278 -14.47 -16.24 -24.75
N GLY A 279 -14.95 -16.82 -23.66
CA GLY A 279 -15.74 -16.14 -22.64
C GLY A 279 -16.57 -17.09 -21.80
N ASN A 280 -17.29 -16.55 -20.82
CA ASN A 280 -18.20 -17.34 -19.98
C ASN A 280 -19.57 -17.52 -20.63
N ARG A 281 -20.27 -18.59 -20.25
CA ARG A 281 -21.69 -18.80 -20.53
C ARG A 281 -22.46 -18.88 -19.22
N TYR A 282 -23.41 -17.96 -19.04
CA TYR A 282 -24.27 -17.91 -17.86
C TYR A 282 -25.69 -18.36 -18.20
N GLY A 283 -26.14 -19.39 -17.50
CA GLY A 283 -27.47 -20.00 -17.68
C GLY A 283 -27.49 -21.13 -18.72
N SER A 284 -28.69 -21.68 -18.93
CA SER A 284 -28.92 -22.75 -19.92
C SER A 284 -29.19 -22.13 -21.29
N PHE A 285 -28.55 -22.66 -22.33
CA PHE A 285 -28.61 -22.19 -23.71
C PHE A 285 -28.91 -23.32 -24.70
#